data_AF-A0A813KA32-F1
#
_entry.id   AF-A0A813KA32-F1
#
_cell.length_a   1.000
_cell.length_b   1.000
_cell.length_c   1.000
_cell.angle_alpha   90.00
_cell.angle_beta   90.00
_cell.angle_gamma   90.00
#
_symmetry.space_group_name_H-M   'P 1'
#
loop_
_entity.id
_entity.type
_entity.pdbx_description
1 polymer ?
#
loop_
_entity_poly.entity_id
_entity_poly.type
_entity_poly.pdbx_seq_one_letter_code
_entity_poly.pdbx_strand_id
1 'polypeptide(L)'
;FAHLDVKPHNILVSLSEKDASPHGKLCDFGTATRIGASRMLCGQMGTPGYKAPEMEAGLEFDATLADVWSLGKVVEFAEQFGGSAFADIRVAMLAADAKHRPRMTDCMSTLEGFCR
;
A
#
# COMPACT_ATOMS: atom_id res chain seq x y z
N PHE A 1 -12.87 4.04 -1.86
CA PHE A 1 -12.50 3.96 -0.43
C PHE A 1 -10.98 3.99 -0.35
N ALA A 2 -10.43 4.51 0.73
CA ALA A 2 -9.03 4.34 1.12
C ALA A 2 -8.99 3.46 2.38
N HIS A 3 -7.99 2.58 2.49
CA HIS A 3 -7.87 1.64 3.60
C HIS A 3 -7.24 2.28 4.84
N LEU A 4 -6.19 3.09 4.65
CA LEU A 4 -5.51 3.89 5.68
C LEU A 4 -4.80 3.09 6.79
N ASP A 5 -4.66 1.77 6.62
CA ASP A 5 -3.88 0.91 7.52
C ASP A 5 -3.37 -0.35 6.80
N VAL A 6 -2.86 -0.19 5.57
CA VAL A 6 -2.24 -1.29 4.83
C VAL A 6 -0.90 -1.65 5.46
N LYS A 7 -0.77 -2.89 5.91
CA LYS A 7 0.42 -3.44 6.57
C LYS A 7 0.40 -4.97 6.47
N PRO A 8 1.53 -5.67 6.66
CA PRO A 8 1.57 -7.13 6.56
C PRO A 8 0.57 -7.83 7.48
N HIS A 9 0.34 -7.28 8.69
CA HIS A 9 -0.63 -7.82 9.65
C HIS A 9 -2.08 -7.80 9.15
N ASN A 10 -2.41 -6.91 8.19
CA ASN A 10 -3.74 -6.77 7.60
C ASN A 10 -3.82 -7.46 6.22
N ILE A 11 -2.88 -8.34 5.90
CA ILE A 11 -2.88 -9.14 4.67
C ILE A 11 -2.95 -10.62 5.08
N LEU A 12 -4.09 -11.24 4.81
CA LEU A 12 -4.27 -12.67 4.99
C LEU A 12 -3.76 -13.42 3.77
N VAL A 13 -3.10 -14.55 3.98
CA VAL A 13 -2.62 -15.42 2.90
C VAL A 13 -3.56 -16.61 2.78
N SER A 14 -4.19 -16.74 1.62
CA SER A 14 -4.99 -17.89 1.24
C SER A 14 -4.07 -18.94 0.60
N LEU A 15 -3.97 -20.10 1.24
CA LEU A 15 -3.25 -21.27 0.75
C LEU A 15 -4.28 -22.33 0.39
N SER A 16 -4.62 -22.44 -0.89
CA SER A 16 -5.50 -23.47 -1.42
C SER A 16 -4.67 -24.39 -2.30
N GLU A 17 -4.78 -25.70 -2.11
CA GLU A 17 -4.11 -26.69 -2.99
C GLU A 17 -4.56 -26.60 -4.44
N LYS A 18 -5.69 -25.92 -4.71
CA LYS A 18 -6.22 -25.68 -6.06
C LYS A 18 -5.66 -24.41 -6.71
N ASP A 19 -5.03 -23.52 -5.94
CA ASP A 19 -4.49 -22.27 -6.45
C ASP A 19 -3.06 -22.50 -6.93
N ALA A 20 -2.72 -21.99 -8.13
CA ALA A 20 -1.37 -22.12 -8.68
C ALA A 20 -0.30 -21.37 -7.85
N SER A 21 -0.73 -20.40 -7.01
CA SER A 21 0.12 -19.60 -6.14
C SER A 21 -0.66 -19.10 -4.92
N PRO A 22 0.00 -18.83 -3.78
CA PRO A 22 -0.62 -18.16 -2.64
C PRO A 22 -1.24 -16.82 -3.02
N HIS A 23 -2.41 -16.50 -2.45
CA HIS A 23 -3.09 -15.23 -2.70
C HIS A 23 -3.21 -14.38 -1.43
N GLY A 24 -2.73 -13.14 -1.49
CA GLY A 24 -2.93 -12.14 -0.44
C GLY A 24 -4.31 -11.49 -0.51
N LYS A 25 -4.95 -11.27 0.64
CA LYS A 25 -6.23 -10.57 0.76
C LYS A 25 -6.17 -9.55 1.90
N LEU A 26 -6.53 -8.30 1.61
CA LEU A 26 -6.64 -7.27 2.65
C LEU A 26 -7.79 -7.61 3.61
N CYS A 27 -7.56 -7.37 4.89
CA CYS A 27 -8.54 -7.46 5.96
C CYS A 27 -8.46 -6.21 6.86
N ASP A 28 -9.35 -6.15 7.85
CA ASP A 28 -9.45 -5.04 8.82
C ASP A 28 -9.70 -3.67 8.18
N PHE A 29 -10.95 -3.46 7.77
CA PHE A 29 -11.42 -2.20 7.20
C PHE A 29 -11.85 -1.18 8.27
N GLY A 30 -11.41 -1.32 9.53
CA GLY A 30 -11.82 -0.45 10.63
C GLY A 30 -11.43 1.03 10.44
N THR A 31 -10.34 1.29 9.72
CA THR A 31 -9.89 2.64 9.33
C THR A 31 -10.34 3.07 7.94
N ALA A 32 -11.04 2.18 7.21
CA ALA A 32 -11.35 2.42 5.81
C ALA A 32 -12.37 3.57 5.67
N THR A 33 -12.03 4.53 4.83
CA THR A 33 -12.81 5.77 4.68
C THR A 33 -13.33 5.92 3.26
N ARG A 34 -14.60 6.32 3.14
CA ARG A 34 -15.18 6.70 1.84
C ARG A 34 -14.64 8.05 1.43
N ILE A 35 -13.91 8.08 0.32
CA ILE A 35 -13.30 9.29 -0.22
C ILE A 35 -14.16 9.88 -1.34
N GLY A 36 -14.24 11.22 -1.38
CA GLY A 36 -14.87 11.96 -2.47
C GLY A 36 -13.95 12.15 -3.67
N ALA A 37 -14.38 12.93 -4.65
CA ALA A 37 -13.60 13.22 -5.85
C ALA A 37 -12.25 13.90 -5.57
N SER A 38 -12.15 14.69 -4.50
CA SER A 38 -10.89 15.33 -4.09
C SER A 38 -9.87 14.34 -3.54
N ARG A 39 -10.32 13.21 -2.98
CA ARG A 39 -9.50 12.21 -2.26
C ARG A 39 -8.74 12.74 -1.03
N MET A 40 -8.82 14.02 -0.75
CA MET A 40 -8.14 14.67 0.36
C MET A 40 -8.80 14.33 1.70
N LEU A 41 -7.97 14.01 2.69
CA LEU A 41 -8.37 13.81 4.08
C LEU A 41 -7.39 14.54 5.01
N CYS A 42 -7.81 14.75 6.25
CA CYS A 42 -6.96 15.23 7.33
C CYS A 42 -7.05 14.29 8.55
N GLY A 43 -5.99 14.27 9.35
CA GLY A 43 -5.92 13.48 10.58
C GLY A 43 -4.83 12.40 10.56
N GLN A 44 -4.64 11.75 11.70
CA GLN A 44 -3.61 10.74 11.89
C GLN A 44 -4.27 9.37 12.10
N MET A 45 -4.26 8.53 11.06
CA MET A 45 -4.83 7.17 11.09
C MET A 45 -3.75 6.13 10.80
N GLY A 46 -4.06 4.84 11.02
CA GLY A 46 -3.17 3.72 10.72
C GLY A 46 -2.06 3.47 11.74
N THR A 47 -1.13 2.59 11.37
CA THR A 47 -0.05 2.07 12.23
C THR A 47 1.29 2.78 11.98
N PRO A 48 2.00 3.27 13.02
CA PRO A 48 3.34 3.86 12.88
C PRO A 48 4.30 2.98 12.07
N GLY A 49 5.14 3.61 11.24
CA GLY A 49 6.07 2.91 10.34
C GLY A 49 5.46 2.43 9.02
N TYR A 50 4.14 2.42 8.89
CA TYR A 50 3.43 2.18 7.61
C TYR A 50 2.72 3.43 7.08
N LYS A 51 2.53 4.45 7.94
CA LYS A 51 1.93 5.73 7.55
C LYS A 51 2.80 6.47 6.55
N ALA A 52 2.14 7.16 5.63
CA ALA A 52 2.80 8.12 4.75
C ALA A 52 3.30 9.34 5.56
N PRO A 53 4.44 9.94 5.18
CA PRO A 53 5.07 11.00 5.96
C PRO A 53 4.17 12.23 6.15
N GLU A 54 3.38 12.58 5.14
CA GLU A 54 2.41 13.67 5.22
C GLU A 54 1.30 13.40 6.25
N MET A 55 0.92 12.13 6.43
CA MET A 55 -0.07 11.72 7.42
C MET A 55 0.54 11.71 8.83
N GLU A 56 1.79 11.26 8.99
CA GLU A 56 2.52 11.35 10.26
C GLU A 56 2.72 12.81 10.69
N ALA A 57 2.99 13.70 9.73
CA ALA A 57 3.07 15.14 9.97
C ALA A 57 1.72 15.80 10.27
N GLY A 58 0.60 15.07 10.19
CA GLY A 58 -0.74 15.59 10.44
C GLY A 58 -1.21 16.60 9.39
N LEU A 59 -0.63 16.57 8.20
CA LEU A 59 -0.99 17.44 7.08
C LEU A 59 -2.23 16.90 6.36
N GLU A 60 -2.83 17.72 5.51
CA GLU A 60 -3.82 17.24 4.55
C GLU A 60 -3.13 16.35 3.50
N PHE A 61 -3.75 15.22 3.14
CA PHE A 61 -3.14 14.23 2.26
C PHE A 61 -4.14 13.59 1.30
N ASP A 62 -3.65 13.15 0.13
CA ASP A 62 -4.42 12.29 -0.77
C ASP A 62 -4.46 10.87 -0.20
N ALA A 63 -5.64 10.44 0.21
CA ALA A 63 -5.84 9.15 0.88
C ALA A 63 -5.42 7.96 0.03
N THR A 64 -5.53 8.05 -1.30
CA THR A 64 -5.14 6.97 -2.20
C THR A 64 -3.62 6.84 -2.34
N LEU A 65 -2.91 7.97 -2.33
CA LEU A 65 -1.44 7.99 -2.39
C LEU A 65 -0.81 7.63 -1.05
N ALA A 66 -1.53 7.83 0.05
CA ALA A 66 -1.15 7.30 1.36
C ALA A 66 -1.23 5.76 1.42
N ASP A 67 -2.26 5.15 0.83
CA ASP A 67 -2.34 3.69 0.68
C ASP A 67 -1.21 3.13 -0.21
N VAL A 68 -0.81 3.87 -1.26
CA VAL A 68 0.33 3.49 -2.11
C VAL A 68 1.64 3.48 -1.33
N TRP A 69 1.89 4.49 -0.50
CA TRP A 69 3.06 4.49 0.39
C TRP A 69 3.05 3.28 1.32
N SER A 70 1.91 3.03 1.95
CA SER A 70 1.73 1.91 2.87
C SER A 70 2.01 0.57 2.19
N LEU A 71 1.55 0.39 0.94
CA LEU A 71 1.89 -0.77 0.11
C LEU A 71 3.40 -0.85 -0.19
N GLY A 72 4.06 0.27 -0.48
CA GLY A 72 5.52 0.32 -0.64
C GLY A 72 6.28 -0.19 0.59
N LYS A 73 5.80 0.13 1.80
CA LYS A 73 6.34 -0.41 3.06
C LYS A 73 6.09 -1.92 3.21
N VAL A 74 4.97 -2.44 2.71
CA VAL A 74 4.73 -3.89 2.65
C VAL A 74 5.70 -4.58 1.69
N VAL A 75 5.94 -4.00 0.50
CA VAL A 75 6.90 -4.54 -0.46
C VAL A 75 8.31 -4.54 0.12
N GLU A 76 8.73 -3.43 0.74
CA GLU A 76 10.01 -3.34 1.45
C GLU A 76 10.15 -4.37 2.57
N PHE A 77 9.08 -4.64 3.31
CA PHE A 77 9.06 -5.70 4.33
C PHE A 77 9.23 -7.08 3.69
N ALA A 78 8.52 -7.38 2.60
CA ALA A 78 8.56 -8.68 1.95
C ALA A 78 9.96 -9.02 1.37
N GLU A 79 10.65 -8.04 0.78
CA GLU A 79 11.98 -8.23 0.19
C GLU A 79 13.06 -8.60 1.22
N GLN A 80 12.85 -8.34 2.52
CA GLN A 80 13.76 -8.79 3.58
C GLN A 80 13.86 -10.33 3.65
N PHE A 81 12.85 -11.03 3.12
CA PHE A 81 12.79 -12.50 3.07
C PHE A 81 13.23 -13.05 1.70
N GLY A 82 13.69 -12.19 0.78
CA GLY A 82 14.27 -12.56 -0.50
C GLY A 82 13.65 -11.82 -1.69
N GLY A 83 14.48 -11.60 -2.72
CA GLY A 83 14.08 -10.95 -3.97
C GLY A 83 14.21 -9.42 -3.94
N SER A 84 14.46 -8.84 -5.11
CA SER A 84 14.50 -7.38 -5.34
C SER A 84 13.78 -7.00 -6.64
N ALA A 85 12.92 -7.90 -7.14
CA ALA A 85 12.24 -7.75 -8.42
C ALA A 85 11.33 -6.51 -8.46
N PHE A 86 10.97 -5.98 -7.28
CA PHE A 86 10.07 -4.86 -7.13
C PHE A 86 10.77 -3.58 -6.63
N ALA A 87 12.10 -3.53 -6.65
CA ALA A 87 12.85 -2.39 -6.10
C ALA A 87 12.48 -1.06 -6.76
N ASP A 88 12.35 -1.02 -8.09
CA ASP A 88 12.03 0.21 -8.81
C ASP A 88 10.64 0.74 -8.46
N ILE A 89 9.62 -0.14 -8.47
CA ILE A 89 8.25 0.25 -8.14
C ILE A 89 8.12 0.60 -6.65
N ARG A 90 8.83 -0.12 -5.76
CA ARG A 90 8.89 0.19 -4.32
C ARG A 90 9.46 1.57 -4.06
N VAL A 91 10.57 1.93 -4.72
CA VAL A 91 11.17 3.27 -4.60
C VAL A 91 10.18 4.34 -5.06
N ALA A 92 9.45 4.11 -6.16
CA ALA A 92 8.42 5.03 -6.62
C ALA A 92 7.24 5.15 -5.64
N MET A 93 6.78 4.04 -5.05
CA MET A 93 5.73 4.04 -4.02
C MET A 93 6.15 4.83 -2.77
N LEU A 94 7.44 4.78 -2.41
CA LEU A 94 8.02 5.43 -1.23
C LEU A 94 8.57 6.84 -1.51
N ALA A 95 8.11 7.50 -2.58
CA ALA A 95 8.46 8.90 -2.82
C ALA A 95 7.92 9.80 -1.68
N ALA A 96 8.79 10.61 -1.08
CA ALA A 96 8.44 11.50 0.03
C ALA A 96 7.35 12.51 -0.37
N ASP A 97 7.48 13.10 -1.56
CA ASP A 97 6.41 13.91 -2.15
C ASP A 97 5.39 12.99 -2.84
N ALA A 98 4.19 12.94 -2.25
CA ALA A 98 3.11 12.06 -2.68
C ALA A 98 2.76 12.21 -4.18
N LYS A 99 2.94 13.39 -4.78
CA LYS A 99 2.59 13.63 -6.19
C LYS A 99 3.44 12.82 -7.19
N HIS A 100 4.60 12.32 -6.75
CA HIS A 100 5.46 11.47 -7.56
C HIS A 100 5.17 9.97 -7.40
N ARG A 101 4.30 9.60 -6.45
CA ARG A 101 3.90 8.20 -6.27
C ARG A 101 3.01 7.76 -7.43
N PRO A 102 3.17 6.52 -7.94
CA PRO A 102 2.27 5.96 -8.95
C PRO A 102 0.85 5.80 -8.39
N ARG A 103 -0.15 5.69 -9.28
CA ARG A 103 -1.50 5.31 -8.83
C ARG A 103 -1.50 3.82 -8.49
N MET A 104 -2.41 3.42 -7.62
CA MET A 104 -2.59 2.01 -7.24
C MET A 104 -2.78 1.09 -8.46
N THR A 105 -3.51 1.55 -9.49
CA THR A 105 -3.68 0.79 -10.74
C THR A 105 -2.37 0.51 -11.46
N ASP A 106 -1.48 1.51 -11.50
CA ASP A 106 -0.20 1.41 -12.20
C ASP A 106 0.77 0.50 -11.40
N CYS A 107 0.66 0.52 -10.06
CA CYS A 107 1.32 -0.43 -9.17
C CYS A 107 0.91 -1.87 -9.47
N MET A 108 -0.40 -2.13 -9.52
CA MET A 108 -0.94 -3.47 -9.75
C MET A 108 -0.50 -4.03 -11.10
N SER A 109 -0.55 -3.23 -12.17
CA SER A 109 -0.09 -3.67 -13.49
C SER A 109 1.40 -4.05 -13.49
N THR A 110 2.22 -3.33 -12.73
CA THR A 110 3.65 -3.63 -12.60
C THR A 110 3.85 -4.93 -11.83
N LEU A 111 3.22 -5.09 -10.67
CA LEU A 111 3.36 -6.26 -9.81
C LEU A 111 2.84 -7.55 -10.49
N GLU A 112 1.68 -7.48 -11.14
CA GLU A 112 1.10 -8.63 -11.87
C GLU A 112 1.95 -9.06 -13.07
N GLY A 113 2.68 -8.13 -13.69
CA GLY A 113 3.61 -8.43 -14.79
C GLY A 113 4.73 -9.39 -14.40
N PHE A 114 5.07 -9.50 -13.11
CA PHE A 114 6.07 -10.43 -12.58
C PHE A 114 5.47 -11.74 -12.03
N CYS A 115 4.15 -11.81 -11.85
CA CYS A 115 3.46 -13.00 -11.34
C CYS A 115 3.05 -14.00 -12.45
N ARG A 116 3.42 -13.73 -13.71
CA ARG A 116 3.23 -14.63 -14.86
C ARG A 116 4.53 -15.30 -15.23
#